data_AF-A0A3C0GEE5-F1
#
_entry.id   AF-A0A3C0GEE5-F1
#
_cell.length_a   1.000
_cell.length_b   1.000
_cell.length_c   1.000
_cell.angle_alpha   90.00
_cell.angle_beta   90.00
_cell.angle_gamma   90.00
#
_symmetry.space_group_name_H-M   'P 1'
#
loop_
_entity.id
_entity.type
_entity.pdbx_description
1 polymer ?
#
loop_
_entity_poly.entity_id
_entity_poly.type
_entity_poly.pdbx_seq_one_letter_code
_entity_poly.pdbx_strand_id
1 'polypeptide(L)'
;MNHDAAMAVVDYSSGVGEVLWAAHAERYSKVKNDHYLNQAIVDEAKSFGPFDKVVYYEKPWLKKTRQLYAGQWADAFSYTEMPQWHLDHFNIK
;
A
#
# COMPACT_ATOMS: atom_id res chain seq x y z
N MET A 1 -1.11 -9.22 -10.29
CA MET A 1 -0.60 -8.94 -8.93
C MET A 1 0.66 -8.13 -9.09
N ASN A 2 0.77 -7.00 -8.41
CA ASN A 2 2.00 -6.21 -8.43
C ASN A 2 3.10 -6.97 -7.69
N HIS A 3 4.32 -6.82 -8.20
CA HIS A 3 5.52 -7.33 -7.58
C HIS A 3 6.12 -6.21 -6.71
N ASP A 4 6.83 -6.58 -5.64
CA ASP A 4 7.60 -5.70 -4.76
C ASP A 4 6.75 -4.74 -3.91
N ALA A 5 6.24 -5.27 -2.79
CA ALA A 5 5.65 -4.41 -1.76
C ALA A 5 6.72 -3.51 -1.12
N ALA A 6 6.39 -2.23 -0.96
CA ALA A 6 7.25 -1.22 -0.36
C ALA A 6 6.43 -0.19 0.41
N MET A 7 7.06 0.50 1.36
CA MET A 7 6.41 1.53 2.17
C MET A 7 7.37 2.67 2.48
N ALA A 8 6.82 3.88 2.63
CA ALA A 8 7.58 5.07 2.99
C ALA A 8 6.78 5.95 3.96
N VAL A 9 7.49 6.62 4.86
CA VAL A 9 6.96 7.65 5.74
C VAL A 9 7.49 8.99 5.24
N VAL A 10 6.57 9.91 4.96
CA VAL A 10 6.86 11.23 4.42
C VAL A 10 6.28 12.27 5.35
N ASP A 11 7.12 13.18 5.84
CA ASP A 11 6.68 14.40 6.51
C ASP A 11 6.32 15.45 5.45
N TYR A 12 5.14 16.05 5.59
CA TYR A 12 4.65 17.09 4.69
C TYR A 12 4.35 18.41 5.42
N SER A 13 4.77 18.54 6.69
CA SER A 13 4.49 19.68 7.56
C SER A 13 5.00 21.01 7.00
N SER A 14 6.10 20.99 6.24
CA SER A 14 6.70 22.16 5.59
C SER A 14 6.03 22.54 4.25
N GLY A 15 5.09 21.73 3.76
CA GLY A 15 4.51 21.84 2.41
C GLY A 15 5.37 21.18 1.31
N VAL A 16 6.59 20.74 1.65
CA VAL A 16 7.45 19.90 0.81
C VAL A 16 7.55 18.52 1.46
N GLY A 17 7.47 17.45 0.66
CA GLY A 17 7.55 16.09 1.17
C GLY A 17 9.00 15.69 1.51
N GLU A 18 9.29 15.52 2.78
CA GLU A 18 10.56 14.99 3.29
C GLU A 18 10.42 13.50 3.64
N VAL A 19 11.25 12.66 3.04
CA VAL A 19 11.23 11.22 3.31
C VAL A 19 11.93 10.95 4.64
N LEU A 20 11.18 10.59 5.67
CA LEU A 20 11.72 10.20 6.97
C LEU A 20 12.24 8.77 6.95
N TRP A 21 11.58 7.90 6.18
CA TRP A 21 11.92 6.49 6.08
C TRP A 21 11.33 5.87 4.81
N ALA A 22 12.01 4.89 4.22
CA ALA A 22 11.49 4.09 3.12
C ALA A 22 12.16 2.71 3.12
N ALA A 23 11.36 1.67 2.88
CA ALA A 23 11.88 0.31 2.79
C ALA A 23 11.06 -0.59 1.85
N HIS A 24 11.67 -1.70 1.43
CA HIS A 24 11.04 -2.77 0.66
C HIS A 24 10.73 -3.97 1.55
N ALA A 25 9.55 -4.58 1.37
CA ALA A 25 9.09 -5.73 2.14
C ALA A 25 10.05 -6.93 2.07
N GLU A 26 10.68 -7.15 0.91
CA GLU A 26 11.71 -8.18 0.70
C GLU A 26 12.82 -8.15 1.77
N ARG A 27 13.23 -6.97 2.23
CA ARG A 27 14.30 -6.85 3.24
C ARG A 27 13.90 -7.44 4.60
N TYR A 28 12.60 -7.48 4.88
CA TYR A 28 12.05 -8.01 6.11
C TYR A 28 11.65 -9.48 5.96
N SER A 29 10.97 -9.84 4.88
CA SER A 29 10.52 -11.22 4.65
C SER A 29 11.63 -12.15 4.18
N LYS A 30 12.73 -11.60 3.64
CA LYS A 30 13.83 -12.33 2.99
C LYS A 30 13.36 -13.16 1.79
N VAL A 31 12.16 -12.89 1.28
CA VAL A 31 11.62 -13.47 0.05
C VAL A 31 11.85 -12.47 -1.06
N LYS A 32 12.58 -12.90 -2.09
CA LYS A 32 12.87 -12.03 -3.24
C LYS A 32 11.57 -11.66 -3.95
N ASN A 33 11.41 -10.38 -4.24
CA ASN A 33 10.24 -9.81 -4.90
C ASN A 33 8.91 -10.10 -4.18
N ASP A 34 8.93 -10.05 -2.85
CA ASP A 34 7.73 -10.28 -2.05
C ASP A 34 6.65 -9.26 -2.42
N HIS A 35 5.52 -9.79 -2.90
CA HIS A 35 4.37 -8.98 -3.28
C HIS A 35 3.48 -8.64 -2.10
N TYR A 36 3.68 -9.27 -0.94
CA TYR A 36 2.94 -8.95 0.27
C TYR A 36 3.71 -7.94 1.12
N LEU A 37 2.97 -6.96 1.65
CA LEU A 37 3.43 -6.19 2.79
C LEU A 37 3.52 -7.14 3.98
N ASN A 38 4.49 -6.92 4.87
CA ASN A 38 4.64 -7.73 6.08
C ASN A 38 4.48 -6.90 7.35
N GLN A 39 4.20 -7.56 8.48
CA GLN A 39 3.97 -6.84 9.72
C GLN A 39 5.23 -6.09 10.19
N ALA A 40 6.42 -6.64 9.97
CA ALA A 40 7.67 -6.04 10.41
C ALA A 40 7.97 -4.69 9.74
N ILE A 41 7.77 -4.57 8.42
CA ILE A 41 7.92 -3.29 7.71
C ILE A 41 6.88 -2.26 8.19
N VAL A 42 5.67 -2.72 8.56
CA VAL A 42 4.62 -1.85 9.10
C VAL A 42 4.96 -1.36 10.51
N ASP A 43 5.45 -2.24 11.37
CA ASP A 43 5.79 -1.90 12.74
C ASP A 43 6.96 -0.91 12.80
N GLU A 44 7.96 -1.08 11.92
CA GLU A 44 9.06 -0.12 11.81
C GLU A 44 8.56 1.24 11.35
N ALA A 45 7.71 1.29 10.33
CA ALA A 45 7.13 2.56 9.91
C ALA A 45 6.33 3.22 11.03
N LYS A 46 5.49 2.45 11.76
CA LYS A 46 4.69 2.95 12.89
C LYS A 46 5.52 3.61 13.98
N SER A 47 6.82 3.30 14.09
CA SER A 47 7.73 3.99 15.02
C SER A 47 7.95 5.47 14.69
N PHE A 48 7.71 5.89 13.44
CA PHE A 48 7.77 7.28 12.98
C PHE A 48 6.43 8.02 13.12
N GLY A 49 5.36 7.34 13.57
CA GLY A 49 4.03 7.93 13.73
C GLY A 49 3.91 8.86 14.96
N PRO A 50 2.74 9.48 15.16
CA PRO A 50 1.43 9.21 14.52
C PRO A 50 1.31 9.70 13.07
N PHE A 51 0.42 9.08 12.29
CA PHE A 51 0.19 9.42 10.88
C PHE A 51 -1.16 10.09 10.68
N ASP A 52 -1.20 11.15 9.87
CA ASP A 52 -2.46 11.82 9.51
C ASP A 52 -3.15 11.19 8.29
N LYS A 53 -2.39 10.53 7.41
CA LYS A 53 -2.90 9.99 6.15
C LYS A 53 -2.08 8.81 5.65
N VAL A 54 -2.78 7.79 5.15
CA VAL A 54 -2.19 6.64 4.45
C VAL A 54 -2.57 6.74 2.98
N VAL A 55 -1.57 6.67 2.09
CA VAL A 55 -1.76 6.78 0.64
C VAL A 55 -1.36 5.47 -0.01
N TYR A 56 -2.26 4.91 -0.81
CA TYR A 56 -2.00 3.71 -1.61
C TYR A 56 -1.69 4.10 -3.06
N TYR A 57 -0.78 3.35 -3.70
CA TYR A 57 -0.27 3.70 -5.03
C TYR A 57 -1.35 3.70 -6.13
N GLU A 58 -2.39 2.87 -5.95
CA GLU A 58 -3.47 2.68 -6.91
C GLU A 58 -4.73 3.45 -6.49
N LYS A 59 -5.36 4.15 -7.44
CA LYS A 59 -6.71 4.69 -7.28
C LYS A 59 -7.74 3.59 -7.63
N PRO A 60 -8.44 2.99 -6.66
CA PRO A 60 -9.25 1.78 -6.90
C PRO A 60 -10.34 2.00 -7.94
N TRP A 61 -11.01 3.16 -7.88
CA TRP A 61 -12.04 3.54 -8.85
C TRP A 61 -11.50 3.66 -10.27
N LEU A 62 -10.30 4.20 -10.44
CA LEU A 62 -9.67 4.37 -11.76
C LEU A 62 -9.21 3.01 -12.35
N LYS A 63 -8.93 2.03 -11.49
CA LYS A 63 -8.64 0.65 -11.92
C LYS A 63 -9.91 -0.10 -12.29
N LYS A 64 -10.94 -0.03 -11.44
CA LYS A 64 -12.25 -0.65 -11.70
C LYS A 64 -12.88 -0.13 -12.98
N THR A 65 -12.79 1.18 -13.28
CA THR A 65 -13.28 1.72 -14.56
C THR A 65 -12.57 1.11 -15.75
N ARG A 66 -11.24 0.95 -15.70
CA ARG A 66 -10.48 0.27 -16.77
C ARG A 66 -10.89 -1.20 -16.91
N GLN A 67 -11.08 -1.92 -15.80
CA GLN A 67 -11.56 -3.30 -15.82
C GLN A 67 -12.96 -3.40 -16.46
N LEU A 68 -13.87 -2.47 -16.16
CA LEU A 68 -15.19 -2.37 -16.80
C LEU A 68 -15.08 -2.15 -18.32
N TYR A 69 -14.26 -1.18 -18.75
CA TYR A 69 -14.03 -0.93 -20.18
C TYR A 69 -13.39 -2.13 -20.90
N ALA A 70 -12.55 -2.90 -20.21
CA ALA A 70 -11.92 -4.11 -20.76
C ALA A 70 -12.84 -5.35 -20.74
N GLY A 71 -14.07 -5.24 -20.24
CA GLY A 71 -15.01 -6.36 -20.13
C GLY A 71 -14.70 -7.35 -19.00
N GLN A 72 -13.81 -6.98 -18.06
CA GLN A 72 -13.44 -7.78 -16.89
C GLN A 72 -14.43 -7.56 -15.74
N TRP A 73 -15.69 -7.97 -15.94
CA TRP A 73 -16.79 -7.69 -15.00
C TRP A 73 -16.61 -8.36 -13.62
N ALA A 74 -16.06 -9.58 -13.58
CA ALA A 74 -15.80 -10.30 -12.33
C ALA A 74 -14.82 -9.54 -11.42
N ASP A 75 -13.74 -9.02 -12.00
CA ASP A 75 -12.71 -8.28 -11.26
C ASP A 75 -13.19 -6.87 -10.89
N ALA A 76 -13.91 -6.21 -11.81
CA ALA A 76 -14.47 -4.88 -11.57
C ALA A 76 -15.41 -4.84 -10.35
N PHE A 77 -16.19 -5.90 -10.11
CA PHE A 77 -17.09 -6.00 -8.96
C PHE A 77 -16.49 -6.73 -7.75
N SER A 78 -15.27 -7.25 -7.85
CA SER A 78 -14.63 -7.93 -6.72
C SER A 78 -14.26 -6.94 -5.61
N TYR A 79 -14.58 -7.32 -4.37
CA TYR A 79 -14.22 -6.56 -3.16
C TYR A 79 -12.82 -6.90 -2.64
N THR A 80 -12.26 -8.05 -3.04
CA THR A 80 -10.95 -8.52 -2.56
C THR A 80 -9.77 -7.73 -3.13
N GLU A 81 -9.99 -6.96 -4.21
CA GLU A 81 -8.96 -6.09 -4.79
C GLU A 81 -8.91 -4.67 -4.18
N MET A 82 -9.76 -4.39 -3.19
CA MET A 82 -9.81 -3.06 -2.57
C MET A 82 -8.62 -2.87 -1.62
N PRO A 83 -7.90 -1.73 -1.68
CA PRO A 83 -6.76 -1.48 -0.78
C PRO A 83 -7.14 -1.56 0.70
N GLN A 84 -8.37 -1.17 1.04
CA GLN A 84 -8.88 -1.25 2.41
C GLN A 84 -8.77 -2.67 2.98
N TRP A 85 -9.09 -3.69 2.18
CA TRP A 85 -9.01 -5.08 2.61
C TRP A 85 -7.56 -5.49 2.94
N HIS A 86 -6.58 -4.98 2.19
CA HIS A 86 -5.16 -5.22 2.48
C HIS A 86 -4.66 -4.43 3.69
N LEU A 87 -5.11 -3.19 3.88
CA LEU A 87 -4.69 -2.33 4.98
C LEU A 87 -5.30 -2.73 6.33
N ASP A 88 -6.53 -3.27 6.31
CA ASP A 88 -7.22 -3.75 7.51
C ASP A 88 -6.44 -4.89 8.20
N HIS A 89 -5.73 -5.73 7.44
CA HIS A 89 -4.85 -6.78 7.98
C HIS A 89 -3.72 -6.22 8.86
N PHE A 90 -3.31 -4.97 8.62
CA PHE A 90 -2.22 -4.30 9.34
C PHE A 90 -2.72 -3.31 10.40
N ASN A 91 -4.05 -3.25 10.59
CA ASN A 91 -4.74 -2.30 11.47
C ASN A 91 -4.35 -0.84 11.15
N ILE A 92 -4.24 -0.53 9.86
CA ILE A 92 -3.97 0.82 9.34
C ILE A 92 -5.32 1.41 8.91
N LYS A 93 -5.72 2.53 9.52
CA LYS A 93 -6.97 3.24 9.21
C LYS A 93 -6.73 4.47 8.36
#